data_AF-A0A9D8WF86-F1
#
_entry.id   AF-A0A9D8WF86-F1
#
_cell.length_a   1.000
_cell.length_b   1.000
_cell.length_c   1.000
_cell.angle_alpha   90.00
_cell.angle_beta   90.00
_cell.angle_gamma   90.00
#
_symmetry.space_group_name_H-M   'P 1'
#
loop_
_entity.id
_entity.type
_entity.pdbx_description
1 polymer ?
#
loop_
_entity_poly.entity_id
_entity_poly.type
_entity_poly.pdbx_seq_one_letter_code
_entity_poly.pdbx_strand_id
1 'polypeptide(L)' 'MIGKIVQTIGPWGPVLFGIGFLAPLIAQSMEAMEIAAPFGLSFVQTGLLIGTGLGLAAKFRGRWI' A
#
# COMPACT_ATOMS: atom_id res chain seq x y z
N MET A 1 26.29 -0.85 11.11
CA MET A 1 25.49 -0.32 9.96
C MET A 1 24.05 -0.81 9.96
N ILE A 2 23.80 -2.12 10.13
CA ILE A 2 22.45 -2.72 10.14
C ILE A 2 21.46 -2.01 11.09
N GLY A 3 21.89 -1.65 12.31
CA GLY A 3 21.02 -0.95 13.26
C GLY A 3 20.46 0.39 12.76
N LYS A 4 21.26 1.18 12.02
CA LYS A 4 20.80 2.46 11.45
C LYS A 4 19.77 2.26 10.33
N ILE A 5 19.93 1.21 9.54
CA ILE A 5 19.00 0.88 8.46
C ILE A 5 17.64 0.49 9.03
N VAL A 6 17.61 -0.39 10.03
CA VAL A 6 16.38 -0.83 10.68
C VAL A 6 15.66 0.34 11.36
N GLN A 7 16.39 1.22 12.04
CA GLN A 7 15.81 2.43 12.65
C GLN A 7 15.23 3.40 11.63
N THR A 8 15.81 3.47 10.43
CA THR A 8 15.33 4.36 9.36
C THR A 8 14.11 3.79 8.65
N ILE A 9 14.09 2.48 8.38
CA ILE A 9 13.06 1.81 7.57
C ILE A 9 11.88 1.34 8.42
N GLY A 10 12.11 0.92 9.66
CA GLY A 10 11.07 0.40 10.56
C GLY A 10 9.82 1.30 10.64
N PRO A 11 9.96 2.63 10.83
CA PRO A 11 8.81 3.55 10.85
C PRO A 11 8.02 3.63 9.55
N TRP A 12 8.59 3.18 8.42
CA TRP A 12 7.93 3.10 7.12
C TRP A 12 7.26 1.75 6.87
N GLY A 13 7.32 0.82 7.83
CA GLY A 13 6.67 -0.50 7.75
C GLY A 13 5.24 -0.46 7.21
N PRO A 14 4.34 0.43 7.68
CA PRO A 14 2.98 0.52 7.15
C PRO A 14 2.90 0.88 5.66
N VAL A 15 3.78 1.77 5.19
CA VAL A 15 3.85 2.17 3.77
C VAL A 15 4.40 1.03 2.92
N LEU A 16 5.46 0.38 3.39
CA LEU A 16 6.05 -0.78 2.70
C LEU A 16 5.08 -1.95 2.62
N PHE A 17 4.29 -2.19 3.66
CA PHE A 17 3.20 -3.16 3.64
C PHE A 17 2.09 -2.75 2.66
N GLY A 18 1.73 -1.46 2.67
CA GLY A 18 0.78 -0.87 1.72
C GLY A 18 1.17 -1.11 0.26
N ILE A 19 2.45 -0.93 -0.08
CA ILE A 19 2.97 -1.12 -1.45
C ILE A 19 3.20 -2.60 -1.77
N GLY A 20 3.87 -3.33 -0.88
CA GLY A 20 4.35 -4.70 -1.16
C GLY A 20 3.28 -5.78 -1.01
N PHE A 21 2.22 -5.52 -0.24
CA PHE A 21 1.16 -6.49 0.02
C PHE A 21 -0.22 -5.96 -0.32
N LEU A 22 -0.61 -4.80 0.23
CA LEU A 22 -1.97 -4.30 0.10
C LEU A 22 -2.31 -3.89 -1.34
N ALA A 23 -1.39 -3.22 -2.03
CA ALA A 23 -1.58 -2.79 -3.41
C ALA A 23 -1.78 -3.98 -4.40
N PRO A 24 -0.92 -5.02 -4.42
CA PRO A 24 -1.16 -6.23 -5.21
C PRO A 24 -2.46 -6.94 -4.85
N LEU A 25 -2.82 -7.01 -3.57
CA LEU A 25 -4.07 -7.64 -3.12
C LEU A 25 -5.29 -6.89 -3.68
N ILE A 26 -5.29 -5.56 -3.59
CA ILE A 26 -6.37 -4.73 -4.13
C ILE A 26 -6.49 -4.91 -5.64
N ALA A 27 -5.38 -4.82 -6.37
CA ALA A 27 -5.38 -4.98 -7.82
C ALA A 27 -5.93 -6.34 -8.26
N GLN A 28 -5.47 -7.43 -7.64
CA GLN A 28 -5.94 -8.79 -7.92
C GLN A 28 -7.40 -8.98 -7.52
N SER A 29 -7.84 -8.35 -6.43
CA SER A 29 -9.25 -8.41 -5.99
C SER A 29 -10.16 -7.68 -6.97
N MET A 30 -9.74 -6.51 -7.48
CA MET A 30 -10.48 -5.78 -8.51
C MET A 30 -10.63 -6.61 -9.79
N GLU A 31 -9.54 -7.23 -10.23
CA GLU A 31 -9.54 -8.13 -11.39
C GLU A 31 -10.47 -9.33 -11.17
N ALA A 32 -10.35 -10.04 -10.05
CA ALA A 32 -11.14 -11.21 -9.74
C ALA A 32 -12.64 -10.92 -9.57
N MET A 33 -12.99 -9.71 -9.14
CA MET A 33 -14.37 -9.26 -8.95
C MET A 33 -14.93 -8.50 -10.16
N GLU A 34 -14.15 -8.37 -11.24
CA GLU A 34 -14.49 -7.60 -12.44
C GLU A 34 -14.87 -6.13 -12.13
N ILE A 35 -14.27 -5.55 -11.08
CA ILE A 35 -14.47 -4.15 -10.71
C ILE A 35 -13.51 -3.30 -11.53
N ALA A 36 -14.06 -2.53 -12.47
CA ALA A 36 -13.29 -1.59 -13.28
C ALA A 36 -12.50 -0.59 -12.41
N ALA A 37 -11.23 -0.38 -12.75
CA ALA A 37 -10.43 0.66 -12.12
C ALA A 37 -10.97 2.06 -12.46
N PRO A 38 -11.04 2.97 -11.47
CA PRO A 38 -11.60 4.29 -11.67
C PRO A 38 -10.67 5.17 -12.50
N PHE A 39 -11.23 6.22 -13.12
CA PHE A 39 -10.48 7.27 -13.82
C PHE A 39 -9.61 6.78 -14.99
N GLY A 40 -9.93 5.62 -15.57
CA GLY A 40 -9.15 5.03 -16.67
C GLY A 40 -7.79 4.48 -16.26
N LEU A 41 -7.56 4.28 -14.96
CA LEU A 41 -6.34 3.68 -14.44
C LEU A 41 -6.32 2.17 -14.70
N SER A 42 -5.12 1.57 -14.67
CA SER A 42 -4.99 0.12 -14.56
C SER A 42 -5.25 -0.36 -13.12
N PHE A 43 -5.60 -1.63 -12.93
CA PHE A 43 -5.78 -2.22 -11.59
C PHE A 43 -4.53 -2.06 -10.71
N VAL A 44 -3.34 -2.22 -11.29
CA VAL A 44 -2.06 -2.04 -10.57
C VAL A 44 -1.88 -0.59 -10.12
N GLN A 45 -2.17 0.39 -10.98
CA GLN A 45 -2.09 1.80 -10.62
C GLN A 45 -3.06 2.14 -9.48
N THR A 46 -4.31 1.68 -9.57
CA THR A 46 -5.30 1.88 -8.52
C THR A 46 -4.88 1.20 -7.20
N GLY A 47 -4.43 -0.05 -7.26
CA GLY A 47 -3.92 -0.78 -6.11
C GLY A 47 -2.76 -0.04 -5.44
N LEU A 48 -1.78 0.43 -6.22
CA LEU A 48 -0.64 1.19 -5.70
C LEU A 48 -1.06 2.50 -5.02
N LEU A 49 -1.99 3.25 -5.62
CA LEU A 49 -2.48 4.50 -5.03
C LEU A 49 -3.21 4.24 -3.70
N ILE A 50 -4.12 3.28 -3.67
CA ILE A 50 -4.89 2.95 -2.46
C ILE A 50 -3.96 2.35 -1.39
N GLY A 51 -3.15 1.36 -1.75
CA GLY A 51 -2.23 0.68 -0.84
C GLY A 51 -1.22 1.63 -0.21
N THR A 52 -0.59 2.48 -1.02
CA THR A 52 0.35 3.49 -0.53
C THR A 52 -0.37 4.56 0.31
N GLY A 53 -1.54 5.02 -0.13
CA GLY A 53 -2.34 6.01 0.59
C GLY A 53 -2.76 5.53 1.98
N LEU A 54 -3.25 4.29 2.09
CA LEU A 54 -3.61 3.66 3.35
C LEU A 54 -2.38 3.43 4.24
N GLY A 55 -1.26 2.99 3.67
CA GLY A 55 0.00 2.84 4.39
C GLY A 55 0.54 4.17 4.95
N LEU A 56 0.43 5.25 4.17
CA LEU A 56 0.77 6.60 4.63
C LEU A 56 -0.16 7.06 5.75
N ALA A 57 -1.47 6.88 5.59
CA ALA A 57 -2.45 7.20 6.61
C ALA A 57 -2.17 6.44 7.91
N ALA A 58 -1.87 5.14 7.83
CA ALA A 58 -1.54 4.31 8.98
C ALA A 58 -0.23 4.74 9.66
N LYS A 59 0.79 5.11 8.89
CA LYS A 59 2.04 5.68 9.41
C LYS A 59 1.79 6.96 10.20
N PHE A 60 1.00 7.89 9.66
CA PHE A 60 0.75 9.18 10.33
C PHE A 60 -0.22 9.06 11.52
N ARG A 61 -1.19 8.14 11.47
CA ARG A 61 -2.13 7.87 12.57
C ARG A 61 -1.52 6.97 13.67
N GLY A 62 -0.43 6.26 13.37
CA GLY A 62 0.16 5.25 14.25
C GLY A 62 -0.66 3.96 14.37
N ARG A 63 -1.72 3.79 13.56
CA ARG A 63 -2.61 2.62 13.56
C ARG A 63 -3.37 2.52 12.24
N TRP A 64 -3.82 1.32 11.89
CA TRP A 64 -4.57 1.05 10.66
C TRP A 64 -6.07 1.37 10.73
N ILE A 65 -6.66 1.35 11.93
CA ILE A 65 -8.09 1.58 12.19
C ILE A 65 -8.27 2.88 12.98
#